data_AF-A0ABD0NP92-F1
#
_entry.id   AF-A0ABD0NP92-F1
#
_cell.length_a   1.000
_cell.length_b   1.000
_cell.length_c   1.000
_cell.angle_alpha   90.00
_cell.angle_beta   90.00
_cell.angle_gamma   90.00
#
_symmetry.space_group_name_H-M   'P 1'
#
loop_
_entity.id
_entity.type
_entity.pdbx_description
1 polymer ?
#
loop_
_entity_poly.entity_id
_entity_poly.type
_entity_poly.pdbx_seq_one_letter_code
_entity_poly.pdbx_strand_id
1 'polypeptide(L)'
;ILGAPLVELTVLQNYINVTIKGPFRWRTKRAKKDTMEDLCKIFPHMIYSVSVFSSRSDHTNNMRLKNGNLTLGPLDFSTQICVVVQAQSESRPLAYKPSERL
;
A
#
# COMPACT_ATOMS: atom_id res chain seq x y z
N ILE A 1 -15.51 6.64 1.86
CA ILE A 1 -14.61 5.57 2.37
C ILE A 1 -13.57 5.32 1.30
N LEU A 2 -12.28 5.37 1.63
CA LEU A 2 -11.18 5.00 0.75
C LEU A 2 -11.14 3.47 0.64
N GLY A 3 -11.16 2.95 -0.59
CA GLY A 3 -11.11 1.51 -0.84
C GLY A 3 -9.79 0.89 -0.40
N ALA A 4 -9.76 -0.44 -0.34
CA ALA A 4 -8.55 -1.19 -0.07
C ALA A 4 -7.54 -1.01 -1.22
N PRO A 5 -6.28 -0.64 -0.93
CA PRO A 5 -5.23 -0.66 -1.94
C PRO A 5 -4.87 -2.11 -2.31
N LEU A 6 -4.41 -2.30 -3.54
CA LEU A 6 -3.85 -3.56 -4.01
C LEU A 6 -2.38 -3.61 -3.60
N VAL A 7 -1.96 -4.72 -3.00
CA VAL A 7 -0.59 -4.96 -2.56
C VAL A 7 -0.06 -6.18 -3.31
N GLU A 8 1.15 -6.06 -3.87
CA GLU A 8 1.87 -7.12 -4.56
C GLU A 8 3.24 -7.26 -3.89
N LEU A 9 3.56 -8.47 -3.42
CA LEU A 9 4.85 -8.80 -2.82
C LEU A 9 5.68 -9.60 -3.81
N THR A 10 6.93 -9.19 -4.02
CA THR A 10 7.89 -9.93 -4.84
C THR A 10 9.16 -10.16 -4.05
N VAL A 11 9.56 -11.43 -3.91
CA VAL A 11 10.79 -11.81 -3.21
C VAL A 11 11.93 -11.82 -4.23
N LEU A 12 12.94 -11.00 -3.97
CA LEU A 12 14.15 -10.93 -4.79
C LEU A 12 15.35 -11.17 -3.89
N GLN A 13 15.96 -12.35 -4.02
CA GLN A 13 17.03 -12.82 -3.15
C GLN A 13 16.57 -12.83 -1.67
N ASN A 14 17.16 -11.98 -0.82
CA ASN A 14 16.79 -11.81 0.58
C ASN A 14 16.07 -10.49 0.85
N TYR A 15 15.43 -9.90 -0.17
CA TYR A 15 14.60 -8.69 -0.02
C TYR A 15 13.18 -8.95 -0.51
N ILE A 16 12.20 -8.26 0.07
CA ILE A 16 10.82 -8.20 -0.43
C ILE A 16 10.59 -6.81 -1.01
N ASN A 17 10.23 -6.76 -2.29
CA ASN A 17 9.70 -5.56 -2.91
C ASN A 17 8.17 -5.57 -2.80
N VAL A 18 7.65 -4.58 -2.08
CA VAL A 18 6.24 -4.30 -1.90
C VAL A 18 5.83 -3.25 -2.93
N THR A 19 4.89 -3.61 -3.80
CA THR A 19 4.26 -2.68 -4.73
C THR A 19 2.80 -2.46 -4.31
N ILE A 20 2.39 -1.20 -4.24
CA ILE A 20 1.11 -0.73 -3.74
C ILE A 20 0.45 0.10 -4.83
N LYS A 21 -0.81 -0.21 -5.15
CA LYS A 21 -1.58 0.51 -6.17
C LYS A 21 -2.98 0.84 -5.67
N GLY A 22 -3.52 1.98 -6.11
CA GLY A 22 -4.87 2.41 -5.74
C GLY A 22 -4.96 2.99 -4.32
N PRO A 23 -6.14 3.17 -3.72
CA PRO A 23 -7.45 2.84 -4.25
C PRO A 23 -7.74 3.59 -5.54
N PHE A 24 -8.46 2.93 -6.44
CA PHE A 24 -8.78 3.49 -7.73
C PHE A 24 -10.15 4.17 -7.69
N ARG A 25 -10.28 5.26 -8.43
CA ARG A 25 -11.55 5.89 -8.74
C ARG A 25 -11.91 5.62 -10.20
N TRP A 26 -13.15 5.21 -10.41
CA TRP A 26 -13.73 5.17 -11.75
C TRP A 26 -13.95 6.60 -12.25
N ARG A 27 -13.43 6.91 -13.45
CA ARG A 27 -13.70 8.18 -14.11
C ARG A 27 -14.23 7.93 -15.51
N THR A 28 -15.51 8.25 -15.69
CA THR A 28 -16.14 8.33 -17.00
C THR A 28 -15.86 9.72 -17.58
N LYS A 29 -15.08 9.79 -18.67
CA LYS A 29 -14.95 11.02 -19.46
C LYS A 29 -15.86 10.89 -20.67
N ARG A 30 -16.68 11.92 -20.95
CA ARG A 30 -17.66 11.94 -22.05
C ARG A 30 -17.08 11.59 -23.45
N ALA A 31 -15.76 11.59 -23.63
CA ALA A 31 -15.08 11.31 -24.90
C ALA A 31 -13.92 10.28 -24.81
N LYS A 32 -13.72 9.60 -23.66
CA LYS A 32 -12.69 8.54 -23.53
C LYS A 32 -13.24 7.36 -22.75
N LYS A 33 -12.79 6.16 -23.14
CA LYS A 33 -13.04 4.89 -22.45
C LYS A 33 -12.85 5.08 -20.95
N ASP A 34 -13.75 4.49 -20.16
CA ASP A 34 -13.66 4.56 -18.71
C ASP A 34 -12.25 4.19 -18.24
N THR A 35 -11.69 5.03 -17.38
CA THR A 35 -10.33 4.86 -16.88
C THR A 35 -10.36 4.74 -15.36
N MET A 36 -9.62 3.77 -14.82
CA MET A 36 -9.35 3.66 -13.39
C MET A 36 -8.15 4.55 -13.07
N GLU A 37 -8.37 5.62 -12.30
CA GLU A 37 -7.31 6.51 -11.87
C GLU A 37 -6.94 6.25 -10.41
N ASP A 38 -5.65 6.13 -10.11
CA ASP A 38 -5.14 5.92 -8.75
C ASP A 38 -5.28 7.21 -7.92
N LEU A 39 -6.02 7.13 -6.82
CA LEU A 39 -6.28 8.28 -5.95
C LEU A 39 -5.00 8.86 -5.34
N CYS A 40 -4.02 8.02 -5.01
CA CYS A 40 -2.75 8.49 -4.44
C CYS A 40 -1.89 9.25 -5.45
N LYS A 41 -2.13 9.08 -6.76
CA LYS A 41 -1.45 9.86 -7.80
C LYS A 41 -2.14 11.19 -8.12
N ILE A 42 -3.44 11.30 -7.86
CA ILE A 42 -4.24 12.48 -8.21
C ILE A 42 -4.35 13.46 -7.05
N PHE A 43 -4.45 12.95 -5.83
CA PHE A 43 -4.67 13.76 -4.64
C PHE A 43 -3.35 13.96 -3.88
N PRO A 44 -2.82 15.20 -3.82
CA PRO A 44 -1.46 15.47 -3.31
C PRO A 44 -1.28 15.21 -1.82
N HIS A 45 -2.38 15.07 -1.06
CA HIS A 45 -2.37 14.79 0.38
C HIS A 45 -2.73 13.33 0.70
N MET A 46 -2.64 12.44 -0.27
CA MET A 46 -2.86 11.01 -0.05
C MET A 46 -1.55 10.31 0.27
N ILE A 47 -1.59 9.42 1.25
CA ILE A 47 -0.46 8.59 1.67
C ILE A 47 -0.93 7.15 1.89
N TYR A 48 0.03 6.22 1.83
CA TYR A 48 -0.15 4.87 2.32
C TYR A 48 0.39 4.77 3.74
N SER A 49 -0.41 4.21 4.64
CA SER A 49 0.06 3.71 5.93
C SER A 49 0.31 2.21 5.77
N VAL A 50 1.55 1.80 5.91
CA VAL A 50 2.03 0.42 5.76
C VAL A 50 2.40 -0.11 7.13
N SER A 51 1.83 -1.25 7.51
CA SER A 51 2.17 -1.99 8.71
C SER A 51 2.88 -3.27 8.29
N VAL A 52 4.09 -3.47 8.80
CA VAL A 52 4.95 -4.62 8.50
C VAL A 52 5.23 -5.36 9.79
N PHE A 53 4.65 -6.55 9.93
CA PHE A 53 4.96 -7.46 11.01
C PHE A 53 6.13 -8.36 10.62
N SER A 54 7.05 -8.59 11.55
CA SER A 54 8.14 -9.56 11.41
C SER A 54 8.09 -10.58 12.53
N SER A 55 8.06 -11.86 12.16
CA SER A 55 8.08 -12.96 13.13
C SER A 55 9.41 -13.08 13.88
N ARG A 56 10.51 -12.52 13.35
CA ARG A 56 11.82 -12.54 14.02
C ARG A 56 11.85 -11.64 15.25
N SER A 57 11.33 -10.42 15.11
CA SER A 57 11.31 -9.43 16.19
C SER A 57 10.02 -9.44 16.99
N ASP A 58 9.03 -10.22 16.56
CA ASP A 58 7.65 -10.21 17.07
C ASP A 58 7.09 -8.79 17.18
N HIS A 59 7.34 -7.98 16.15
CA HIS A 59 7.04 -6.55 16.17
C HIS A 59 6.47 -6.07 14.85
N THR A 60 5.54 -5.09 14.95
CA THR A 60 4.92 -4.43 13.80
C THR A 60 5.46 -3.02 13.65
N ASN A 61 6.19 -2.78 12.57
CA ASN A 61 6.65 -1.46 12.19
C ASN A 61 5.63 -0.77 11.30
N ASN A 62 5.36 0.51 11.58
CA ASN A 62 4.45 1.32 10.79
C ASN A 62 5.23 2.39 10.01
N MET A 63 4.95 2.51 8.73
CA MET A 63 5.61 3.44 7.81
C MET A 63 4.58 4.21 7.00
N ARG A 64 4.90 5.45 6.65
CA ARG A 64 4.07 6.28 5.77
C ARG A 64 4.78 6.46 4.44
N LEU A 65 4.10 6.17 3.34
CA LEU A 65 4.65 6.29 1.99
C LEU A 65 3.81 7.23 1.14
N LYS A 66 4.49 8.10 0.38
CA LYS A 66 3.85 8.93 -0.67
C LYS A 66 3.85 8.25 -2.03
N ASN A 67 4.69 7.24 -2.20
CA ASN A 67 4.79 6.42 -3.39
C ASN A 67 4.35 4.98 -3.09
N GLY A 68 4.07 4.21 -4.14
CA GLY A 68 3.57 2.85 -4.02
C GLY A 68 4.66 1.79 -3.85
N ASN A 69 5.92 2.14 -3.60
CA ASN A 69 7.02 1.18 -3.63
C ASN A 69 7.77 1.19 -2.30
N LEU A 70 8.01 0.02 -1.74
CA LEU A 70 8.80 -0.18 -0.52
C LEU A 70 9.64 -1.45 -0.67
N THR A 71 10.90 -1.37 -0.28
CA THR A 71 11.76 -2.55 -0.19
C THR A 71 11.99 -2.88 1.28
N LEU A 72 11.73 -4.13 1.64
CA LEU A 72 11.93 -4.69 2.97
C LEU A 72 13.13 -5.64 2.95
N GLY A 73 14.02 -5.50 3.91
CA GLY A 73 15.14 -6.40 4.10
C GLY A 73 16.42 -5.68 4.52
N PRO A 74 17.54 -6.40 4.57
CA PRO A 74 17.67 -7.82 4.26
C PRO A 74 16.85 -8.71 5.23
N LEU A 75 16.25 -9.77 4.70
CA LEU A 75 15.46 -10.74 5.45
C LEU A 75 16.38 -11.80 6.05
N ASP A 76 16.10 -12.15 7.30
CA ASP A 76 16.78 -13.28 7.94
C ASP A 76 16.14 -14.60 7.57
N PHE A 77 16.92 -15.67 7.77
CA PHE A 77 16.48 -17.02 7.47
C PHE A 77 15.21 -17.38 8.24
N SER A 78 14.23 -17.93 7.51
CA SER A 78 12.95 -18.39 8.07
C SER A 78 12.08 -17.32 8.75
N THR A 79 12.29 -16.03 8.47
CA THR A 79 11.38 -14.99 8.97
C THR A 79 10.15 -14.83 8.10
N GLN A 80 8.98 -14.84 8.74
CA GLN A 80 7.70 -14.53 8.12
C GLN A 80 7.45 -13.03 8.24
N ILE A 81 7.07 -12.42 7.13
CA ILE A 81 6.69 -11.02 7.05
C ILE A 81 5.21 -10.97 6.68
N CYS A 82 4.44 -10.13 7.38
CA CYS A 82 3.08 -9.81 6.97
C CYS A 82 2.97 -8.32 6.68
N VAL A 83 2.40 -7.96 5.54
CA VAL A 83 2.23 -6.58 5.11
C VAL A 83 0.75 -6.23 5.03
N VAL A 84 0.37 -5.13 5.67
CA VAL A 84 -0.98 -4.54 5.58
C VAL A 84 -0.87 -3.09 5.19
N VAL A 85 -1.67 -2.67 4.21
CA VAL A 85 -1.62 -1.30 3.68
C VAL A 85 -3.00 -0.69 3.69
N GLN A 86 -3.08 0.58 4.07
CA GLN A 86 -4.29 1.38 3.94
C GLN A 86 -3.98 2.75 3.36
N ALA A 87 -4.88 3.27 2.54
CA ALA A 87 -4.79 4.63 2.02
C ALA A 87 -5.39 5.62 3.02
N GLN A 88 -4.71 6.73 3.23
CA GLN A 88 -5.12 7.80 4.13
C GLN A 88 -4.97 9.16 3.45
N SER A 89 -5.74 10.13 3.93
CA SER A 89 -5.55 11.53 3.56
C SER A 89 -4.96 12.29 4.75
N GLU A 90 -3.87 13.01 4.53
CA GLU A 90 -3.24 13.87 5.54
C GLU A 90 -4.07 15.14 5.80
N SER A 91 -4.91 15.55 4.84
CA SER A 91 -5.71 16.77 4.96
C SER A 91 -7.11 16.55 5.54
N ARG A 92 -7.65 15.32 5.46
CA ARG A 92 -9.00 15.00 5.96
C ARG A 92 -9.05 13.61 6.59
N PRO A 93 -9.74 13.44 7.73
CA PRO A 93 -9.94 12.13 8.34
C PRO A 93 -11.00 11.33 7.56
N LEU A 94 -10.57 10.71 6.46
CA LEU A 94 -11.43 9.86 5.64
C LEU A 94 -11.41 8.44 6.20
N ALA A 95 -12.60 7.83 6.36
CA ALA A 95 -12.70 6.40 6.64
C ALA A 95 -12.04 5.58 5.52
N TYR A 96 -11.37 4.49 5.88
CA TYR A 96 -10.59 3.65 4.97
C TYR A 96 -10.89 2.16 5.17
N LYS A 97 -10.60 1.36 4.15
CA LYS A 97 -10.54 -0.10 4.23
C LYS A 97 -9.08 -0.54 4.04
N PRO A 98 -8.50 -1.37 4.93
CA PRO A 98 -7.15 -1.90 4.73
C PRO A 98 -7.13 -2.97 3.62
N SER A 99 -5.94 -3.24 3.09
CA SER A 99 -5.66 -4.36 2.20
C SER A 99 -5.87 -5.70 2.90
N GLU A 100 -5.96 -6.76 2.11
CA GLU A 100 -5.78 -8.11 2.64
C GLU A 100 -4.37 -8.26 3.21
N ARG A 101 -4.21 -9.18 4.16
CA ARG A 101 -2.92 -9.51 4.74
C ARG A 101 -2.19 -10.44 3.78
N LEU A 102 -1.01 -10.01 3.34
CA LEU A 102 -0.10 -10.80 2.50
C LEU A 102 1.17 -11.14 3.26
#